data_AF-A0A6G6SNZ8-F1
#
_entry.id   AF-A0A6G6SNZ8-F1
#
_cell.length_a   1.000
_cell.length_b   1.000
_cell.length_c   1.000
_cell.angle_alpha   90.00
_cell.angle_beta   90.00
_cell.angle_gamma   90.00
#
_symmetry.space_group_name_H-M   'P 1'
#
loop_
_entity.id
_entity.type
_entity.pdbx_description
1 polymer ?
#
loop_
_entity_poly.entity_id
_entity_poly.type
_entity_poly.pdbx_seq_one_letter_code
_entity_poly.pdbx_strand_id
1 'polypeptide(L)'
;MMDHKPFSGSYVSGDVDFLLQPVNIEMTPVELKEELIQSGKRHYSDMLSQEPEPTTWHLDLFEKALETGAARLATEVIMLAKSLIERFGDTPIILTSLVRAGVPLGVMLQQTLRKMGKTSYHYGISIIRDRGIDSEALSWIEQHHGTEGIVFVDGWTGKGAITGELIRSLTGREGYPPQPRLVVLADPCGCAWLSASDEDWLIPFGIMGAPVSGLISRSIWTEKGFHGFVDCQHLKQYECSRYLVDIVGKNIDYLIKNDIPHAPFKEQQSDLKKLSENVVSSLAKKYDISNINRIKPGIAEATRAVLRRVPDHVLVREITDPDVALLVYLAQEKNIAVIEAGQALGQYRAVTIIKKVK
;
A
#
# COMPACT_ATOMS: atom_id res chain seq x y z
N MET A 1 1.46 29.92 5.34
CA MET A 1 1.70 28.72 4.51
C MET A 1 3.07 28.19 4.85
N MET A 2 3.20 26.89 5.12
CA MET A 2 4.53 26.26 5.22
C MET A 2 5.24 26.41 3.87
N ASP A 3 6.52 26.79 3.90
CA ASP A 3 7.38 26.89 2.72
C ASP A 3 7.80 25.47 2.28
N HIS A 4 6.88 24.75 1.64
CA HIS A 4 7.12 23.40 1.12
C HIS A 4 7.90 23.47 -0.19
N LYS A 5 9.00 22.72 -0.27
CA LYS A 5 9.77 22.56 -1.50
C LYS A 5 9.42 21.22 -2.13
N PRO A 6 8.85 21.20 -3.35
CA PRO A 6 8.44 19.96 -3.99
C PRO A 6 9.59 18.97 -4.13
N PHE A 7 9.34 17.70 -3.80
CA PHE A 7 10.29 16.61 -4.05
C PHE A 7 9.58 15.31 -4.44
N SER A 8 10.19 14.55 -5.35
CA SER A 8 9.60 13.36 -5.96
C SER A 8 10.33 12.06 -5.60
N GLY A 9 11.28 12.12 -4.67
CA GLY A 9 12.17 11.00 -4.35
C GLY A 9 12.94 10.56 -5.61
N SER A 10 12.84 9.28 -5.98
CA SER A 10 13.44 8.74 -7.22
C SER A 10 12.56 8.87 -8.47
N TYR A 11 11.29 9.24 -8.34
CA TYR A 11 10.39 9.45 -9.48
C TYR A 11 10.70 10.74 -10.23
N VAL A 12 10.18 10.85 -11.45
CA VAL A 12 10.32 12.06 -12.27
C VAL A 12 9.58 13.23 -11.61
N SER A 13 10.15 14.43 -11.71
CA SER A 13 9.48 15.64 -11.22
C SER A 13 8.07 15.78 -11.83
N GLY A 14 7.08 16.03 -10.98
CA GLY A 14 5.67 16.15 -11.38
C GLY A 14 4.91 14.82 -11.43
N ASP A 15 5.57 13.68 -11.21
CA ASP A 15 4.86 12.40 -11.01
C ASP A 15 4.28 12.30 -9.60
N VAL A 16 4.95 12.85 -8.59
CA VAL A 16 4.48 12.94 -7.20
C VAL A 16 5.18 14.11 -6.51
N ASP A 17 4.47 14.80 -5.62
CA ASP A 17 5.04 15.75 -4.65
C ASP A 17 4.83 15.22 -3.23
N PHE A 18 5.91 14.85 -2.55
CA PHE A 18 5.83 14.33 -1.20
C PHE A 18 5.65 15.45 -0.17
N LEU A 19 4.57 15.39 0.60
CA LEU A 19 4.36 16.25 1.77
C LEU A 19 4.85 15.50 3.00
N LEU A 20 6.17 15.35 3.10
CA LEU A 20 6.87 14.71 4.20
C LEU A 20 8.12 15.51 4.54
N GLN A 21 8.58 15.45 5.79
CA GLN A 21 9.84 16.08 6.17
C GLN A 21 10.96 15.05 6.39
N PRO A 22 12.21 15.32 5.98
CA PRO A 22 13.31 14.42 6.26
C PRO A 22 13.57 14.37 7.78
N VAL A 23 13.78 13.18 8.31
CA VAL A 23 14.17 12.97 9.70
C VAL A 23 15.40 12.08 9.78
N ASN A 24 16.23 12.32 10.79
CA ASN A 24 17.36 11.46 11.12
C ASN A 24 17.04 10.76 12.44
N ILE A 25 16.91 9.43 12.40
CA ILE A 25 16.62 8.61 13.58
C ILE A 25 17.54 7.40 13.62
N GLU A 26 17.86 6.96 14.83
CA GLU A 26 18.63 5.73 15.03
C GLU A 26 17.79 4.49 14.67
N MET A 27 18.40 3.56 13.94
CA MET A 27 17.72 2.34 13.52
C MET A 27 17.64 1.34 14.67
N THR A 28 16.44 0.88 14.97
CA THR A 28 16.14 -0.11 16.00
C THR A 28 16.14 -1.52 15.40
N PRO A 29 16.85 -2.51 16.00
CA PRO A 29 16.76 -3.91 15.60
C PRO A 29 15.31 -4.43 15.54
N VAL A 30 15.04 -5.38 14.65
CA VAL A 30 13.66 -5.84 14.37
C VAL A 30 13.02 -6.46 15.62
N GLU A 31 13.79 -7.24 16.37
CA GLU A 31 13.37 -7.96 17.57
C GLU A 31 13.02 -6.98 18.70
N LEU A 32 13.92 -6.01 18.97
CA LEU A 32 13.70 -4.96 19.97
C LEU A 32 12.49 -4.09 19.59
N LYS A 33 12.37 -3.73 18.31
CA LYS A 33 11.23 -2.99 17.80
C LYS A 33 9.92 -3.76 18.02
N GLU A 34 9.91 -5.08 17.80
CA GLU A 34 8.72 -5.91 18.02
C GLU A 34 8.33 -5.97 19.51
N GLU A 35 9.30 -6.15 20.41
CA GLU A 35 9.08 -6.12 21.87
C GLU A 35 8.48 -4.77 22.32
N LEU A 36 9.05 -3.66 21.87
CA LEU A 36 8.61 -2.31 22.24
C LEU A 36 7.20 -2.00 21.71
N ILE A 37 6.86 -2.49 20.51
CA ILE A 37 5.51 -2.33 19.93
C ILE A 37 4.49 -3.18 20.69
N GLN A 38 4.80 -4.45 20.97
CA GLN A 38 3.84 -5.35 21.62
C GLN A 38 3.61 -5.03 23.11
N SER A 39 4.64 -4.50 23.79
CA SER A 39 4.52 -4.00 25.17
C SER A 39 3.82 -2.65 25.30
N GLY A 40 3.56 -1.96 24.18
CA GLY A 40 2.96 -0.61 24.17
C GLY A 40 3.91 0.51 24.61
N LYS A 41 5.18 0.22 24.91
CA LYS A 41 6.19 1.21 25.31
C LYS A 41 6.49 2.23 24.22
N ARG A 42 6.37 1.82 22.95
CA ARG A 42 6.57 2.68 21.78
C ARG A 42 5.55 2.37 20.70
N HIS A 43 5.18 3.38 19.93
CA HIS A 43 4.40 3.16 18.72
C HIS A 43 5.32 2.75 17.57
N TYR A 44 4.79 2.00 16.60
CA TYR A 44 5.61 1.56 15.47
C TYR A 44 6.14 2.73 14.65
N SER A 45 5.46 3.88 14.63
CA SER A 45 5.89 5.05 13.86
C SER A 45 6.96 5.89 14.56
N ASP A 46 7.36 5.55 15.78
CA ASP A 46 8.41 6.24 16.51
C ASP A 46 9.81 5.70 16.19
N MET A 47 9.88 4.56 15.48
CA MET A 47 11.10 3.79 15.26
C MET A 47 11.14 3.21 13.85
N LEU A 48 12.32 3.06 13.29
CA LEU A 48 12.55 2.28 12.07
C LEU A 48 13.59 1.20 12.34
N SER A 49 13.46 0.08 11.66
CA SER A 49 14.60 -0.82 11.44
C SER A 49 15.13 -0.54 10.05
N GLN A 50 16.44 -0.69 9.86
CA GLN A 50 17.06 -0.62 8.55
C GLN A 50 16.33 -1.59 7.62
N GLU A 51 15.85 -1.09 6.47
CA GLU A 51 15.32 -1.96 5.44
C GLU A 51 16.49 -2.74 4.82
N PRO A 52 16.46 -4.08 4.81
CA PRO A 52 17.57 -4.88 4.29
C PRO A 52 17.67 -4.76 2.77
N GLU A 53 18.86 -5.01 2.24
CA GLU A 53 19.05 -5.15 0.80
C GLU A 53 18.24 -6.33 0.26
N PRO A 54 17.59 -6.20 -0.90
CA PRO A 54 16.93 -7.33 -1.55
C PRO A 54 17.99 -8.35 -2.00
N THR A 55 17.70 -9.65 -1.79
CA THR A 55 18.54 -10.72 -2.33
C THR A 55 18.36 -10.82 -3.85
N THR A 56 19.29 -11.48 -4.54
CA THR A 56 19.16 -11.76 -5.97
C THR A 56 17.83 -12.45 -6.29
N TRP A 57 17.42 -13.40 -5.45
CA TRP A 57 16.15 -14.10 -5.63
C TRP A 57 14.93 -13.19 -5.48
N HIS A 58 14.96 -12.21 -4.56
CA HIS A 58 13.89 -11.19 -4.47
C HIS A 58 13.82 -10.33 -5.74
N LEU A 59 14.97 -9.96 -6.31
CA LEU A 59 15.05 -9.16 -7.53
C LEU A 59 14.56 -9.96 -8.74
N ASP A 60 14.96 -11.23 -8.87
CA ASP A 60 14.50 -12.13 -9.95
C ASP A 60 12.98 -12.31 -9.92
N LEU A 61 12.41 -12.44 -8.72
CA LEU A 61 10.97 -12.54 -8.58
C LEU A 61 10.26 -11.21 -8.86
N PHE A 62 10.89 -10.08 -8.53
CA PHE A 62 10.39 -8.77 -8.93
C PHE A 62 10.34 -8.62 -10.45
N GLU A 63 11.42 -8.97 -11.15
CA GLU A 63 11.44 -8.96 -12.62
C GLU A 63 10.38 -9.89 -13.20
N LYS A 64 10.27 -11.12 -12.69
CA LYS A 64 9.25 -12.08 -13.16
C LYS A 64 7.83 -11.60 -12.91
N ALA A 65 7.55 -11.05 -11.72
CA ALA A 65 6.22 -10.51 -11.40
C ALA A 65 5.89 -9.31 -12.29
N LEU A 66 6.87 -8.46 -12.59
CA LEU A 66 6.69 -7.33 -13.49
C LEU A 66 6.44 -7.81 -14.93
N GLU A 67 7.23 -8.76 -15.43
CA GLU A 67 7.08 -9.33 -16.77
C GLU A 67 5.68 -9.92 -16.99
N THR A 68 5.20 -10.73 -16.04
CA THR A 68 3.87 -11.37 -16.14
C THR A 68 2.72 -10.43 -15.78
N GLY A 69 2.96 -9.47 -14.89
CA GLY A 69 1.94 -8.60 -14.32
C GLY A 69 1.78 -7.24 -15.03
N ALA A 70 2.73 -6.79 -15.86
CA ALA A 70 2.72 -5.44 -16.42
C ALA A 70 1.47 -5.12 -17.24
N ALA A 71 1.00 -6.06 -18.07
CA ALA A 71 -0.20 -5.88 -18.88
C ALA A 71 -1.47 -5.80 -18.01
N ARG A 72 -1.54 -6.62 -16.95
CA ARG A 72 -2.62 -6.58 -15.96
C ARG A 72 -2.61 -5.24 -15.20
N LEU A 73 -1.45 -4.82 -14.68
CA LEU A 73 -1.26 -3.54 -14.03
C LEU A 73 -1.73 -2.38 -14.91
N ALA A 74 -1.29 -2.35 -16.16
CA ALA A 74 -1.66 -1.30 -17.11
C ALA A 74 -3.18 -1.27 -17.34
N THR A 75 -3.80 -2.43 -17.54
CA THR A 75 -5.24 -2.56 -17.72
C THR A 75 -5.99 -2.02 -16.50
N GLU A 76 -5.62 -2.47 -15.31
CA GLU A 76 -6.25 -2.09 -14.04
C GLU A 76 -6.06 -0.59 -13.72
N VAL A 77 -4.89 0.00 -14.04
CA VAL A 77 -4.65 1.45 -13.93
C VAL A 77 -5.56 2.23 -14.89
N ILE A 78 -5.73 1.76 -16.14
CA ILE A 78 -6.65 2.39 -17.10
C ILE A 78 -8.09 2.30 -16.61
N MET A 79 -8.53 1.15 -16.09
CA MET A 79 -9.88 0.98 -15.52
C MET A 79 -10.15 2.01 -14.43
N LEU A 80 -9.22 2.18 -13.49
CA LEU A 80 -9.31 3.15 -12.40
C LEU A 80 -9.32 4.59 -12.93
N ALA A 81 -8.41 4.94 -13.84
CA ALA A 81 -8.32 6.28 -14.41
C ALA A 81 -9.62 6.67 -15.15
N LYS A 82 -10.20 5.76 -15.95
CA LYS A 82 -11.49 5.96 -16.62
C LYS A 82 -12.61 6.23 -15.61
N SER A 83 -12.73 5.39 -14.57
CA SER A 83 -13.77 5.55 -13.54
C SER A 83 -13.64 6.88 -12.80
N LEU A 84 -12.42 7.31 -12.50
CA LEU A 84 -12.19 8.60 -11.85
C LEU A 84 -12.54 9.78 -12.78
N ILE A 85 -12.16 9.72 -14.06
CA ILE A 85 -12.51 10.77 -15.04
C ILE A 85 -14.02 10.90 -15.15
N GLU A 86 -14.74 9.79 -15.30
CA GLU A 86 -16.21 9.80 -15.38
C GLU A 86 -16.84 10.36 -14.11
N ARG A 87 -16.37 9.92 -12.94
CA ARG A 87 -16.94 10.33 -11.64
C ARG A 87 -16.74 11.82 -11.33
N PHE A 88 -15.62 12.39 -11.75
CA PHE A 88 -15.27 13.77 -11.42
C PHE A 88 -15.56 14.78 -12.54
N GLY A 89 -15.94 14.35 -13.75
CA GLY A 89 -16.31 15.26 -14.83
C GLY A 89 -15.23 16.32 -15.10
N ASP A 90 -15.54 17.60 -14.87
CA ASP A 90 -14.59 18.71 -15.00
C ASP A 90 -13.76 18.97 -13.73
N THR A 91 -14.20 18.52 -12.55
CA THR A 91 -13.50 18.71 -11.27
C THR A 91 -12.11 18.08 -11.32
N PRO A 92 -11.02 18.83 -11.09
CA PRO A 92 -9.66 18.27 -11.07
C PRO A 92 -9.54 17.10 -10.09
N ILE A 93 -8.74 16.08 -10.43
CA ILE A 93 -8.49 14.94 -9.53
C ILE A 93 -7.23 15.20 -8.73
N ILE A 94 -7.32 15.09 -7.41
CA ILE A 94 -6.20 15.26 -6.50
C ILE A 94 -5.89 13.89 -5.91
N LEU A 95 -4.90 13.22 -6.49
CA LEU A 95 -4.39 11.94 -6.00
C LEU A 95 -3.60 12.19 -4.72
N THR A 96 -4.02 11.58 -3.63
CA THR A 96 -3.38 11.68 -2.32
C THR A 96 -2.91 10.29 -1.90
N SER A 97 -1.72 9.91 -2.35
CA SER A 97 -1.13 8.59 -2.11
C SER A 97 -0.70 8.41 -0.67
N LEU A 98 -1.15 7.31 -0.08
CA LEU A 98 -0.81 6.90 1.27
C LEU A 98 0.56 6.22 1.26
N VAL A 99 1.52 6.89 1.86
CA VAL A 99 2.91 6.46 1.86
C VAL A 99 3.05 5.17 2.68
N ARG A 100 3.66 4.10 2.15
CA ARG A 100 4.39 4.02 0.87
C ARG A 100 3.64 3.33 -0.26
N ALA A 101 2.76 2.39 0.06
CA ALA A 101 2.26 1.42 -0.93
C ALA A 101 1.32 2.04 -1.97
N GLY A 102 0.73 3.20 -1.68
CA GLY A 102 -0.06 3.95 -2.64
C GLY A 102 0.75 4.66 -3.71
N VAL A 103 2.02 4.99 -3.45
CA VAL A 103 2.81 5.86 -4.32
C VAL A 103 3.01 5.30 -5.72
N PRO A 104 3.42 4.02 -5.92
CA PRO A 104 3.57 3.48 -7.26
C PRO A 104 2.27 3.53 -8.07
N LEU A 105 1.14 3.17 -7.45
CA LEU A 105 -0.18 3.27 -8.07
C LEU A 105 -0.53 4.72 -8.41
N GLY A 106 -0.33 5.64 -7.47
CA GLY A 106 -0.59 7.07 -7.67
C GLY A 106 0.22 7.66 -8.81
N VAL A 107 1.50 7.29 -8.95
CA VAL A 107 2.34 7.71 -10.09
C VAL A 107 1.78 7.18 -11.41
N MET A 108 1.44 5.89 -11.48
CA MET A 108 0.85 5.30 -12.69
C MET A 108 -0.49 5.95 -13.04
N LEU A 109 -1.34 6.24 -12.05
CA LEU A 109 -2.58 6.99 -12.24
C LEU A 109 -2.32 8.42 -12.72
N GLN A 110 -1.39 9.15 -12.09
CA GLN A 110 -1.04 10.53 -12.49
C GLN A 110 -0.56 10.60 -13.94
N GLN A 111 0.33 9.68 -14.33
CA GLN A 111 0.79 9.59 -15.71
C GLN A 111 -0.37 9.28 -16.66
N THR A 112 -1.26 8.35 -16.30
CA THR A 112 -2.41 7.94 -17.13
C THR A 112 -3.46 9.05 -17.26
N LEU A 113 -3.82 9.72 -16.18
CA LEU A 113 -4.77 10.84 -16.18
C LEU A 113 -4.26 11.98 -17.06
N ARG A 114 -2.97 12.32 -16.98
CA ARG A 114 -2.36 13.31 -17.89
C ARG A 114 -2.42 12.87 -19.34
N LYS A 115 -2.12 11.59 -19.65
CA LYS A 115 -2.24 11.04 -21.02
C LYS A 115 -3.68 11.13 -21.55
N MET A 116 -4.67 11.00 -20.67
CA MET A 116 -6.09 11.15 -20.98
C MET A 116 -6.58 12.60 -20.98
N GLY A 117 -5.70 13.59 -20.78
CA GLY A 117 -6.06 15.02 -20.81
C GLY A 117 -6.78 15.52 -19.56
N LYS A 118 -6.81 14.74 -18.47
CA LYS A 118 -7.47 15.12 -17.22
C LYS A 118 -6.57 15.98 -16.35
N THR A 119 -7.06 17.15 -15.94
CA THR A 119 -6.40 17.98 -14.91
C THR A 119 -6.28 17.19 -13.61
N SER A 120 -5.05 16.93 -13.19
CA SER A 120 -4.75 16.10 -12.03
C SER A 120 -3.46 16.51 -11.34
N TYR A 121 -3.44 16.37 -10.01
CA TYR A 121 -2.30 16.62 -9.14
C TYR A 121 -2.05 15.40 -8.26
N HIS A 122 -0.80 15.17 -7.86
CA HIS A 122 -0.46 14.00 -7.07
C HIS A 122 0.47 14.34 -5.91
N TYR A 123 0.02 14.00 -4.70
CA TYR A 123 0.74 14.17 -3.46
C TYR A 123 0.98 12.83 -2.76
N GLY A 124 2.16 12.66 -2.17
CA GLY A 124 2.45 11.54 -1.27
C GLY A 124 2.38 12.02 0.18
N ILE A 125 1.46 11.49 0.98
CA ILE A 125 1.26 11.89 2.37
C ILE A 125 1.30 10.69 3.33
N SER A 126 1.57 10.98 4.60
CA SER A 126 1.57 9.95 5.63
C SER A 126 0.16 9.61 6.12
N ILE A 127 -0.05 8.32 6.40
CA ILE A 127 -1.08 7.84 7.31
C ILE A 127 -0.48 6.81 8.27
N ILE A 128 -0.82 6.92 9.55
CA ILE A 128 -0.27 6.06 10.59
C ILE A 128 -1.44 5.49 11.37
N ARG A 129 -1.55 4.16 11.41
CA ARG A 129 -2.58 3.48 12.18
C ARG A 129 -2.51 3.92 13.64
N ASP A 130 -3.66 4.17 14.25
CA ASP A 130 -3.83 4.66 15.62
C ASP A 130 -3.34 6.11 15.86
N ARG A 131 -2.79 6.80 14.84
CA ARG A 131 -2.39 8.22 14.90
C ARG A 131 -3.03 9.09 13.81
N GLY A 132 -3.71 8.48 12.85
CA GLY A 132 -4.40 9.16 11.77
C GLY A 132 -3.55 9.54 10.57
N ILE A 133 -4.25 10.20 9.64
CA ILE A 133 -3.66 10.89 8.50
C ILE A 133 -2.85 12.11 8.99
N ASP A 134 -1.78 12.43 8.26
CA ASP A 134 -1.06 13.68 8.46
C ASP A 134 -1.99 14.88 8.19
N SER A 135 -2.47 15.49 9.27
CA SER A 135 -3.44 16.58 9.21
C SER A 135 -2.83 17.87 8.67
N GLU A 136 -1.52 18.09 8.85
CA GLU A 136 -0.84 19.27 8.31
C GLU A 136 -0.70 19.14 6.79
N ALA A 137 -0.26 17.97 6.30
CA ALA A 137 -0.19 17.68 4.87
C ALA A 137 -1.57 17.75 4.20
N LEU A 138 -2.59 17.16 4.82
CA LEU A 138 -3.95 17.19 4.26
C LEU A 138 -4.52 18.62 4.23
N SER A 139 -4.33 19.41 5.30
CA SER A 139 -4.75 20.81 5.34
C SER A 139 -4.04 21.65 4.27
N TRP A 140 -2.77 21.35 4.01
CA TRP A 140 -2.03 21.98 2.93
C TRP A 140 -2.68 21.68 1.57
N ILE A 141 -3.02 20.42 1.27
CA ILE A 141 -3.68 20.04 0.01
C ILE A 141 -5.03 20.76 -0.15
N GLU A 142 -5.84 20.76 0.90
CA GLU A 142 -7.16 21.38 0.91
C GLU A 142 -7.10 22.89 0.65
N GLN A 143 -6.13 23.59 1.22
CA GLN A 143 -5.94 25.03 0.98
C GLN A 143 -5.60 25.34 -0.48
N HIS A 144 -4.97 24.40 -1.19
CA HIS A 144 -4.55 24.59 -2.59
C HIS A 144 -5.62 24.13 -3.60
N HIS A 145 -6.39 23.08 -3.27
CA HIS A 145 -7.26 22.40 -4.24
C HIS A 145 -8.72 22.25 -3.79
N GLY A 146 -9.03 22.52 -2.52
CA GLY A 146 -10.30 22.11 -1.90
C GLY A 146 -10.37 20.60 -1.64
N THR A 147 -11.54 20.11 -1.23
CA THR A 147 -11.76 18.68 -0.87
C THR A 147 -12.47 17.87 -1.95
N GLU A 148 -13.10 18.55 -2.92
CA GLU A 148 -14.05 17.91 -3.84
C GLU A 148 -13.38 16.82 -4.67
N GLY A 149 -12.22 17.11 -5.25
CA GLY A 149 -11.46 16.19 -6.08
C GLY A 149 -10.46 15.28 -5.36
N ILE A 150 -10.37 15.36 -4.02
CA ILE A 150 -9.42 14.53 -3.26
C ILE A 150 -9.85 13.06 -3.29
N VAL A 151 -8.92 12.20 -3.70
CA VAL A 151 -9.01 10.75 -3.61
C VAL A 151 -7.75 10.19 -2.93
N PHE A 152 -7.94 9.26 -2.00
CA PHE A 152 -6.82 8.59 -1.33
C PHE A 152 -6.39 7.39 -2.15
N VAL A 153 -5.08 7.16 -2.31
CA VAL A 153 -4.57 6.05 -3.13
C VAL A 153 -3.73 5.11 -2.26
N ASP A 154 -4.02 3.82 -2.31
CA ASP A 154 -3.17 2.76 -1.74
C ASP A 154 -2.98 1.60 -2.73
N GLY A 155 -1.95 0.78 -2.55
CA GLY A 155 -1.68 -0.35 -3.44
C GLY A 155 -2.76 -1.44 -3.35
N TRP A 156 -3.12 -1.82 -2.12
CA TRP A 156 -4.11 -2.87 -1.86
C TRP A 156 -4.69 -2.69 -0.46
N THR A 157 -5.80 -3.37 -0.17
CA THR A 157 -6.31 -3.49 1.21
C THR A 157 -6.61 -4.94 1.57
N GLY A 158 -5.87 -5.46 2.55
CA GLY A 158 -6.02 -6.84 3.02
C GLY A 158 -7.22 -7.03 3.94
N LYS A 159 -7.48 -6.11 4.88
CA LYS A 159 -8.57 -6.25 5.88
C LYS A 159 -9.22 -4.93 6.29
N GLY A 160 -9.07 -3.89 5.47
CA GLY A 160 -9.70 -2.58 5.71
C GLY A 160 -9.06 -1.73 6.80
N ALA A 161 -7.82 -2.02 7.22
CA ALA A 161 -7.14 -1.25 8.27
C ALA A 161 -6.96 0.23 7.89
N ILE A 162 -6.59 0.51 6.64
CA ILE A 162 -6.40 1.86 6.11
C ILE A 162 -7.75 2.57 5.89
N THR A 163 -8.75 1.89 5.32
CA THR A 163 -10.11 2.44 5.24
C THR A 163 -10.61 2.88 6.62
N GLY A 164 -10.45 2.04 7.64
CA GLY A 164 -10.86 2.37 9.01
C GLY A 164 -10.07 3.53 9.61
N GLU A 165 -8.78 3.65 9.30
CA GLU A 165 -7.96 4.78 9.75
C GLU A 165 -8.37 6.09 9.06
N LEU A 166 -8.67 6.06 7.76
CA LEU A 166 -9.20 7.21 7.02
C LEU A 166 -10.55 7.66 7.59
N ILE A 167 -11.48 6.73 7.84
CA ILE A 167 -12.78 7.05 8.46
C ILE A 167 -12.55 7.79 9.78
N ARG A 168 -11.71 7.25 10.68
CA ARG A 168 -11.40 7.88 11.97
C ARG A 168 -10.77 9.27 11.79
N SER A 169 -9.80 9.38 10.88
CA SER A 169 -9.05 10.62 10.66
C SER A 169 -9.89 11.75 10.06
N LEU A 170 -10.88 11.39 9.23
CA LEU A 170 -11.74 12.35 8.53
C LEU A 170 -13.06 12.60 9.26
N THR A 171 -13.35 11.86 10.33
CA THR A 171 -14.57 12.07 11.12
C THR A 171 -14.59 13.49 11.67
N GLY A 172 -15.62 14.25 11.33
CA GLY A 172 -15.78 15.65 11.75
C GLY A 172 -14.99 16.66 10.90
N ARG A 173 -14.23 16.21 9.90
CA ARG A 173 -13.56 17.09 8.93
C ARG A 173 -14.52 17.38 7.76
N GLU A 174 -14.80 18.65 7.51
CA GLU A 174 -15.73 19.07 6.46
C GLU A 174 -15.23 18.70 5.06
N GLY A 175 -16.17 18.47 4.13
CA GLY A 175 -15.84 18.22 2.72
C GLY A 175 -15.49 16.77 2.36
N TYR A 176 -15.55 15.84 3.32
CA TYR A 176 -15.32 14.41 3.09
C TYR A 176 -16.60 13.57 3.31
N PRO A 177 -16.89 12.60 2.42
CA PRO A 177 -17.98 11.65 2.63
C PRO A 177 -17.67 10.66 3.77
N PRO A 178 -18.70 10.06 4.42
CA PRO A 178 -18.50 9.06 5.47
C PRO A 178 -17.67 7.85 5.02
N GLN A 179 -17.89 7.39 3.78
CA GLN A 179 -17.01 6.41 3.13
C GLN A 179 -15.89 7.19 2.43
N PRO A 180 -14.63 7.11 2.90
CA PRO A 180 -13.54 7.83 2.27
C PRO A 180 -13.33 7.34 0.84
N ARG A 181 -12.98 8.26 -0.06
CA ARG A 181 -12.70 7.97 -1.47
C ARG A 181 -11.35 7.27 -1.65
N LEU A 182 -11.20 6.11 -1.03
CA LEU A 182 -10.00 5.26 -1.12
C LEU A 182 -10.05 4.45 -2.43
N VAL A 183 -9.05 4.66 -3.27
CA VAL A 183 -8.80 3.97 -4.52
C VAL A 183 -7.65 2.99 -4.31
N VAL A 184 -7.85 1.73 -4.70
CA VAL A 184 -6.81 0.70 -4.63
C VAL A 184 -6.74 -0.12 -5.90
N LEU A 185 -5.60 -0.78 -6.13
CA LEU A 185 -5.48 -1.75 -7.21
C LEU A 185 -6.24 -3.03 -6.86
N ALA A 186 -5.98 -3.60 -5.68
CA ALA A 186 -6.60 -4.84 -5.20
C ALA A 186 -7.32 -4.68 -3.85
N ASP A 187 -8.57 -5.13 -3.76
CA ASP A 187 -9.39 -5.09 -2.55
C ASP A 187 -10.04 -6.43 -2.21
N PRO A 188 -9.25 -7.45 -1.80
CA PRO A 188 -9.79 -8.74 -1.37
C PRO A 188 -10.72 -8.65 -0.15
N CYS A 189 -10.76 -7.53 0.58
CA CYS A 189 -11.66 -7.36 1.72
C CYS A 189 -12.91 -6.52 1.46
N GLY A 190 -13.10 -5.99 0.25
CA GLY A 190 -14.28 -5.17 -0.09
C GLY A 190 -14.43 -3.89 0.74
N CYS A 191 -13.34 -3.22 1.12
CA CYS A 191 -13.37 -2.03 1.97
C CYS A 191 -12.99 -0.71 1.26
N ALA A 192 -12.50 -0.75 0.03
CA ALA A 192 -12.18 0.45 -0.75
C ALA A 192 -13.44 1.08 -1.34
N TRP A 193 -13.37 2.35 -1.73
CA TRP A 193 -14.44 3.03 -2.46
C TRP A 193 -14.41 2.69 -3.96
N LEU A 194 -13.21 2.48 -4.51
CA LEU A 194 -12.97 2.07 -5.89
C LEU A 194 -11.80 1.08 -5.91
N SER A 195 -11.96 -0.06 -6.57
CA SER A 195 -10.89 -1.02 -6.79
C SER A 195 -10.89 -1.56 -8.21
N ALA A 196 -9.70 -1.84 -8.76
CA ALA A 196 -9.58 -2.45 -10.07
C ALA A 196 -9.91 -3.96 -10.03
N SER A 197 -9.54 -4.62 -8.93
CA SER A 197 -9.75 -6.04 -8.71
C SER A 197 -10.07 -6.35 -7.25
N ASP A 198 -10.75 -7.47 -7.03
CA ASP A 198 -10.99 -8.07 -5.71
C ASP A 198 -10.10 -9.30 -5.47
N GLU A 199 -9.23 -9.64 -6.43
CA GLU A 199 -8.32 -10.76 -6.31
C GLU A 199 -7.13 -10.42 -5.39
N ASP A 200 -6.74 -11.38 -4.55
CA ASP A 200 -5.46 -11.36 -3.87
C ASP A 200 -4.39 -11.90 -4.83
N TRP A 201 -3.67 -11.02 -5.53
CA TRP A 201 -2.68 -11.40 -6.56
C TRP A 201 -1.32 -10.74 -6.31
N LEU A 202 -0.26 -11.30 -6.89
CA LEU A 202 1.11 -10.81 -6.67
C LEU A 202 1.39 -9.49 -7.41
N ILE A 203 1.15 -8.37 -6.73
CA ILE A 203 1.42 -7.03 -7.26
C ILE A 203 2.95 -6.77 -7.25
N PRO A 204 3.59 -6.44 -8.40
CA PRO A 204 5.04 -6.24 -8.50
C PRO A 204 5.61 -5.18 -7.55
N PHE A 205 4.89 -4.10 -7.29
CA PHE A 205 5.34 -3.10 -6.31
C PHE A 205 4.98 -3.46 -4.86
N GLY A 206 4.16 -4.49 -4.63
CA GLY A 206 3.81 -4.98 -3.30
C GLY A 206 4.93 -5.80 -2.64
N ILE A 207 5.86 -6.32 -3.44
CA ILE A 207 6.98 -7.17 -2.99
C ILE A 207 8.25 -6.39 -2.66
N MET A 208 8.38 -5.17 -3.20
CA MET A 208 9.50 -4.27 -2.92
C MET A 208 9.12 -3.22 -1.87
N GLY A 209 10.13 -2.61 -1.24
CA GLY A 209 9.94 -1.55 -0.25
C GLY A 209 10.37 -0.18 -0.76
N ALA A 210 11.35 0.43 -0.10
CA ALA A 210 11.88 1.73 -0.49
C ALA A 210 12.31 1.80 -1.98
N PRO A 211 12.95 0.77 -2.55
CA PRO A 211 13.47 0.89 -3.92
C PRO A 211 12.41 1.10 -4.99
N VAL A 212 11.19 0.61 -4.78
CA VAL A 212 10.07 0.79 -5.72
C VAL A 212 9.21 2.02 -5.40
N SER A 213 9.42 2.65 -4.23
CA SER A 213 8.57 3.72 -3.70
C SER A 213 9.32 5.05 -3.55
N GLY A 214 10.33 5.28 -4.37
CA GLY A 214 11.04 6.56 -4.43
C GLY A 214 12.17 6.71 -3.41
N LEU A 215 12.69 5.60 -2.88
CA LEU A 215 13.75 5.55 -1.85
C LEU A 215 13.39 6.23 -0.52
N ILE A 216 12.11 6.37 -0.20
CA ILE A 216 11.67 6.83 1.13
C ILE A 216 11.38 5.65 2.05
N SER A 217 11.56 5.84 3.35
CA SER A 217 11.09 4.91 4.38
C SER A 217 9.57 4.97 4.53
N ARG A 218 9.00 4.04 5.32
CA ARG A 218 7.64 4.26 5.84
C ARG A 218 7.60 5.53 6.71
N SER A 219 6.41 6.07 6.89
CA SER A 219 6.21 7.28 7.69
C SER A 219 6.70 7.13 9.13
N ILE A 220 7.30 8.21 9.61
CA ILE A 220 7.64 8.46 11.01
C ILE A 220 6.72 9.56 11.49
N TRP A 221 6.13 9.41 12.65
CA TRP A 221 5.26 10.45 13.18
C TRP A 221 6.09 11.60 13.75
N THR A 222 5.60 12.82 13.60
CA THR A 222 6.19 14.03 14.16
C THR A 222 5.09 14.91 14.74
N GLU A 223 5.39 15.61 15.84
CA GLU A 223 4.41 16.50 16.49
C GLU A 223 4.12 17.77 15.70
N LYS A 224 5.08 18.24 14.90
CA LYS A 224 5.02 19.50 14.17
C LYS A 224 5.44 19.28 12.72
N GLY A 225 4.81 20.04 11.83
CA GLY A 225 5.05 19.90 10.39
C GLY A 225 4.45 18.61 9.84
N PHE A 226 4.81 18.32 8.59
CA PHE A 226 4.48 17.04 7.97
C PHE A 226 5.17 15.90 8.71
N HIS A 227 4.58 14.72 8.70
CA HIS A 227 5.20 13.50 9.17
C HIS A 227 6.53 13.23 8.47
N GLY A 228 7.40 12.55 9.18
CA GLY A 228 8.78 12.30 8.80
C GLY A 228 8.97 11.13 7.82
N PHE A 229 10.09 11.16 7.11
CA PHE A 229 10.65 10.01 6.41
C PHE A 229 12.19 9.97 6.55
N VAL A 230 12.76 8.78 6.47
CA VAL A 230 14.21 8.58 6.29
C VAL A 230 14.49 8.33 4.80
N ASP A 231 15.52 8.97 4.29
CA ASP A 231 16.05 8.73 2.95
C ASP A 231 16.85 7.41 2.92
N CYS A 232 16.41 6.45 2.12
CA CYS A 232 16.98 5.11 2.01
C CYS A 232 18.07 5.03 0.93
N GLN A 233 19.00 5.98 0.89
CA GLN A 233 20.10 5.99 -0.09
C GLN A 233 20.99 4.74 -0.05
N HIS A 234 21.01 4.00 1.06
CA HIS A 234 21.70 2.72 1.15
C HIS A 234 21.14 1.66 0.17
N LEU A 235 19.91 1.84 -0.32
CA LEU A 235 19.28 0.96 -1.30
C LEU A 235 19.31 1.51 -2.72
N LYS A 236 20.05 2.58 -3.00
CA LYS A 236 20.06 3.26 -4.30
C LYS A 236 20.42 2.33 -5.46
N GLN A 237 21.31 1.35 -5.24
CA GLN A 237 21.68 0.38 -6.27
C GLN A 237 20.53 -0.56 -6.69
N TYR A 238 19.45 -0.62 -5.90
CA TYR A 238 18.28 -1.46 -6.14
C TYR A 238 17.05 -0.65 -6.58
N GLU A 239 17.20 0.66 -6.78
CA GLU A 239 16.12 1.57 -7.18
C GLU A 239 15.44 1.06 -8.45
N CYS A 240 14.12 0.87 -8.38
CA CYS A 240 13.33 0.30 -9.48
C CYS A 240 11.98 0.98 -9.67
N SER A 241 11.75 2.12 -9.02
CA SER A 241 10.49 2.87 -9.08
C SER A 241 10.24 3.41 -10.48
N ARG A 242 11.26 3.99 -11.13
CA ARG A 242 11.17 4.47 -12.51
C ARG A 242 11.04 3.32 -13.51
N TYR A 243 11.88 2.30 -13.35
CA TYR A 243 11.83 1.11 -14.20
C TYR A 243 10.43 0.46 -14.22
N LEU A 244 9.83 0.27 -13.04
CA LEU A 244 8.46 -0.23 -12.92
C LEU A 244 7.46 0.63 -13.71
N VAL A 245 7.40 1.93 -13.43
CA VAL A 245 6.36 2.80 -14.02
C VAL A 245 6.58 3.02 -15.51
N ASP A 246 7.83 2.95 -16.00
CA ASP A 246 8.15 3.03 -17.42
C ASP A 246 7.70 1.77 -18.16
N ILE A 247 7.91 0.57 -17.60
CA ILE A 247 7.43 -0.70 -18.18
C ILE A 247 5.90 -0.72 -18.23
N VAL A 248 5.23 -0.36 -17.14
CA VAL A 248 3.76 -0.30 -17.10
C VAL A 248 3.25 0.81 -18.03
N GLY A 249 3.91 1.97 -18.06
CA GLY A 249 3.59 3.09 -18.93
C GLY A 249 3.60 2.75 -20.41
N LYS A 250 4.55 1.93 -20.86
CA LYS A 250 4.59 1.38 -22.24
C LYS A 250 3.39 0.48 -22.54
N ASN A 251 3.01 -0.39 -21.59
CA ASN A 251 1.82 -1.22 -21.73
C ASN A 251 0.55 -0.35 -21.78
N ILE A 252 0.49 0.71 -20.96
CA ILE A 252 -0.61 1.69 -21.00
C ILE A 252 -0.68 2.34 -22.38
N ASP A 253 0.43 2.78 -22.98
CA ASP A 253 0.41 3.40 -24.32
C ASP A 253 -0.16 2.48 -25.39
N TYR A 254 0.11 1.17 -25.29
CA TYR A 254 -0.46 0.16 -26.19
C TYR A 254 -1.96 -0.07 -25.93
N LEU A 255 -2.37 -0.07 -24.67
CA LEU A 255 -3.70 -0.50 -24.23
C LEU A 255 -4.72 0.65 -24.13
N ILE A 256 -4.30 1.91 -24.00
CA ILE A 256 -5.17 3.04 -23.65
C ILE A 256 -6.29 3.33 -24.66
N LYS A 257 -6.10 2.93 -25.92
CA LYS A 257 -7.10 3.05 -26.99
C LYS A 257 -8.05 1.87 -27.07
N ASN A 258 -7.77 0.78 -26.34
CA ASN A 258 -8.64 -0.39 -26.31
C ASN A 258 -9.89 -0.10 -25.48
N ASP A 259 -10.95 -0.88 -25.73
CA ASP A 259 -12.16 -0.82 -24.93
C ASP A 259 -11.97 -1.57 -23.61
N ILE A 260 -11.31 -0.90 -22.65
CA ILE A 260 -11.11 -1.38 -21.29
C ILE A 260 -12.28 -0.91 -20.42
N PRO A 261 -12.95 -1.78 -19.65
CA PRO A 261 -14.09 -1.40 -18.83
C PRO A 261 -13.73 -0.41 -17.72
N HIS A 262 -14.74 0.21 -17.12
CA HIS A 262 -14.57 0.99 -15.90
C HIS A 262 -14.38 0.06 -14.70
N ALA A 263 -13.55 0.46 -13.74
CA ALA A 263 -13.49 -0.18 -12.43
C ALA A 263 -14.78 0.09 -11.63
N PRO A 264 -15.33 -0.90 -10.90
CA PRO A 264 -16.58 -0.75 -10.16
C PRO A 264 -16.41 0.06 -8.87
N PHE A 265 -17.33 0.98 -8.61
CA PHE A 265 -17.45 1.66 -7.31
C PHE A 265 -18.16 0.77 -6.28
N LYS A 266 -17.71 0.82 -5.02
CA LYS A 266 -18.29 0.06 -3.90
C LYS A 266 -19.16 0.97 -3.03
N GLU A 267 -20.39 1.19 -3.49
CA GLU A 267 -21.34 2.07 -2.81
C GLU A 267 -22.11 1.37 -1.66
N GLN A 268 -22.04 0.03 -1.59
CA GLN A 268 -22.73 -0.78 -0.58
C GLN A 268 -21.77 -1.72 0.15
N GLN A 269 -22.20 -2.22 1.30
CA GLN A 269 -21.41 -3.14 2.12
C GLN A 269 -21.16 -4.46 1.37
N SER A 270 -19.88 -4.74 1.09
CA SER A 270 -19.46 -5.92 0.33
C SER A 270 -19.54 -7.21 1.16
N ASP A 271 -20.00 -8.30 0.53
CA ASP A 271 -19.92 -9.64 1.14
C ASP A 271 -18.46 -10.11 1.33
N LEU A 272 -17.51 -9.57 0.57
CA LEU A 272 -16.07 -9.80 0.78
C LEU A 272 -15.61 -9.31 2.16
N LYS A 273 -16.22 -8.24 2.68
CA LYS A 273 -15.89 -7.73 4.01
C LYS A 273 -16.30 -8.71 5.09
N LYS A 274 -17.51 -9.27 5.01
CA LYS A 274 -17.98 -10.32 5.93
C LYS A 274 -17.10 -11.56 5.84
N LEU A 275 -16.73 -11.97 4.62
CA LEU A 275 -15.84 -13.12 4.41
C LEU A 275 -14.45 -12.88 5.02
N SER A 276 -13.88 -11.69 4.80
CA SER A 276 -12.63 -11.24 5.44
C SER A 276 -12.71 -11.32 6.97
N GLU A 277 -13.76 -10.76 7.56
CA GLU A 277 -13.99 -10.77 9.01
C GLU A 277 -14.11 -12.20 9.55
N ASN A 278 -14.78 -13.10 8.82
CA ASN A 278 -14.92 -14.51 9.18
C ASN A 278 -13.57 -15.25 9.14
N VAL A 279 -12.75 -15.03 8.10
CA VAL A 279 -11.42 -15.63 7.98
C VAL A 279 -10.53 -15.15 9.13
N VAL A 280 -10.47 -13.83 9.34
CA VAL A 280 -9.65 -13.23 10.42
C VAL A 280 -10.09 -13.75 11.79
N SER A 281 -11.39 -13.82 12.06
CA SER A 281 -11.93 -14.32 13.34
C SER A 281 -11.66 -15.82 13.54
N SER A 282 -11.79 -16.61 12.48
CA SER A 282 -11.51 -18.05 12.51
C SER A 282 -10.04 -18.35 12.78
N LEU A 283 -9.13 -17.60 12.13
CA LEU A 283 -7.70 -17.69 12.39
C LEU A 283 -7.34 -17.19 13.80
N ALA A 284 -7.97 -16.10 14.26
CA ALA A 284 -7.76 -15.59 15.60
C ALA A 284 -8.13 -16.63 16.67
N LYS A 285 -9.27 -17.32 16.49
CA LYS A 285 -9.71 -18.41 17.37
C LYS A 285 -8.79 -19.63 17.29
N LYS A 286 -8.40 -20.04 16.08
CA LYS A 286 -7.55 -21.24 15.86
C LYS A 286 -6.17 -21.10 16.49
N TYR A 287 -5.59 -19.90 16.47
CA TYR A 287 -4.21 -19.64 16.93
C TYR A 287 -4.15 -18.84 18.24
N ASP A 288 -5.26 -18.73 18.98
CA ASP A 288 -5.36 -17.99 20.26
C ASP A 288 -4.79 -16.55 20.19
N ILE A 289 -5.24 -15.79 19.19
CA ILE A 289 -4.78 -14.43 18.92
C ILE A 289 -5.80 -13.43 19.46
N SER A 290 -5.45 -12.76 20.54
CA SER A 290 -6.27 -11.66 21.11
C SER A 290 -6.19 -10.35 20.30
N ASN A 291 -5.04 -10.08 19.67
CA ASN A 291 -4.82 -8.87 18.87
C ASN A 291 -4.85 -9.20 17.37
N ILE A 292 -5.97 -8.91 16.71
CA ILE A 292 -6.17 -9.14 15.27
C ILE A 292 -5.14 -8.45 14.38
N ASN A 293 -4.40 -7.43 14.88
CA ASN A 293 -3.34 -6.77 14.13
C ASN A 293 -2.15 -7.68 13.82
N ARG A 294 -2.02 -8.80 14.54
CA ARG A 294 -1.03 -9.85 14.27
C ARG A 294 -1.36 -10.69 13.04
N ILE A 295 -2.61 -10.68 12.58
CA ILE A 295 -3.04 -11.40 11.37
C ILE A 295 -2.90 -10.47 10.17
N LYS A 296 -2.10 -10.88 9.18
CA LYS A 296 -1.76 -10.12 7.97
C LYS A 296 -2.25 -10.87 6.73
N PRO A 297 -3.54 -10.73 6.38
CA PRO A 297 -4.12 -11.40 5.24
C PRO A 297 -3.84 -10.65 3.94
N GLY A 298 -3.67 -11.41 2.86
CA GLY A 298 -3.27 -10.91 1.55
C GLY A 298 -1.79 -11.16 1.27
N ILE A 299 -1.47 -11.51 0.04
CA ILE A 299 -0.11 -11.93 -0.36
C ILE A 299 0.94 -10.84 -0.11
N ALA A 300 0.60 -9.59 -0.42
CA ALA A 300 1.48 -8.46 -0.22
C ALA A 300 1.65 -8.12 1.28
N GLU A 301 0.59 -8.17 2.08
CA GLU A 301 0.66 -7.97 3.54
C GLU A 301 1.45 -9.10 4.22
N ALA A 302 1.21 -10.34 3.82
CA ALA A 302 1.88 -11.52 4.36
C ALA A 302 3.38 -11.47 4.08
N THR A 303 3.76 -11.23 2.82
CA THR A 303 5.16 -11.09 2.40
C THR A 303 5.87 -9.97 3.17
N ARG A 304 5.25 -8.80 3.28
CA ARG A 304 5.81 -7.67 4.04
C ARG A 304 5.93 -7.96 5.54
N ALA A 305 5.04 -8.78 6.10
CA ALA A 305 5.13 -9.20 7.49
C ALA A 305 6.36 -10.07 7.74
N VAL A 306 6.64 -11.04 6.86
CA VAL A 306 7.84 -11.90 6.96
C VAL A 306 9.13 -11.07 6.83
N LEU A 307 9.16 -10.08 5.93
CA LEU A 307 10.34 -9.22 5.73
C LEU A 307 10.63 -8.28 6.91
N ARG A 308 9.60 -7.75 7.58
CA ARG A 308 9.75 -6.55 8.45
C ARG A 308 9.35 -6.75 9.91
N ARG A 309 8.78 -7.90 10.26
CA ARG A 309 8.27 -8.26 11.59
C ARG A 309 8.84 -9.63 11.98
N VAL A 310 8.45 -10.12 13.16
CA VAL A 310 8.76 -11.48 13.60
C VAL A 310 7.55 -12.38 13.33
N PRO A 311 7.52 -13.15 12.24
CA PRO A 311 6.43 -14.08 11.92
C PRO A 311 6.43 -15.30 12.87
N ASP A 312 5.25 -15.90 13.02
CA ASP A 312 4.97 -17.11 13.79
C ASP A 312 4.55 -18.26 12.87
N HIS A 313 3.56 -17.97 12.01
CA HIS A 313 3.02 -18.91 11.04
C HIS A 313 2.87 -18.21 9.70
N VAL A 314 3.21 -18.92 8.62
CA VAL A 314 2.89 -18.53 7.25
C VAL A 314 1.88 -19.53 6.70
N LEU A 315 0.71 -19.03 6.35
CA LEU A 315 -0.38 -19.82 5.80
C LEU A 315 -0.54 -19.46 4.33
N VAL A 316 -0.59 -20.46 3.47
CA VAL A 316 -0.88 -20.29 2.04
C VAL A 316 -2.09 -21.14 1.67
N ARG A 317 -2.84 -20.72 0.66
CA ARG A 317 -3.97 -21.52 0.15
C ARG A 317 -3.45 -22.80 -0.48
N GLU A 318 -2.42 -22.67 -1.29
CA GLU A 318 -1.73 -23.75 -2.00
C GLU A 318 -0.23 -23.39 -2.07
N ILE A 319 0.66 -24.30 -1.65
CA ILE A 319 2.12 -24.04 -1.62
C ILE A 319 2.71 -23.93 -3.03
N THR A 320 2.11 -24.63 -4.00
CA THR A 320 2.54 -24.64 -5.40
C THR A 320 2.06 -23.45 -6.22
N ASP A 321 1.24 -22.56 -5.63
CA ASP A 321 0.78 -21.34 -6.30
C ASP A 321 1.97 -20.42 -6.62
N PRO A 322 2.24 -20.11 -7.91
CA PRO A 322 3.35 -19.25 -8.31
C PRO A 322 3.32 -17.86 -7.65
N ASP A 323 2.13 -17.34 -7.33
CA ASP A 323 2.01 -16.02 -6.71
C ASP A 323 2.60 -16.02 -5.30
N VAL A 324 2.50 -17.11 -4.54
CA VAL A 324 3.02 -17.18 -3.15
C VAL A 324 4.49 -17.57 -3.06
N ALA A 325 5.16 -17.82 -4.19
CA ALA A 325 6.55 -18.29 -4.23
C ALA A 325 7.46 -17.41 -3.37
N LEU A 326 7.36 -16.06 -3.46
CA LEU A 326 8.13 -15.10 -2.65
C LEU A 326 8.08 -15.42 -1.17
N LEU A 327 6.84 -15.56 -0.71
CA LEU A 327 6.50 -15.73 0.69
C LEU A 327 7.00 -17.08 1.19
N VAL A 328 6.87 -18.13 0.38
CA VAL A 328 7.35 -19.48 0.72
C VAL A 328 8.87 -19.50 0.88
N TYR A 329 9.62 -18.94 -0.07
CA TYR A 329 11.08 -18.83 0.03
C TYR A 329 11.51 -18.01 1.25
N LEU A 330 10.89 -16.85 1.45
CA LEU A 330 11.19 -15.98 2.60
C LEU A 330 10.92 -16.67 3.94
N ALA A 331 9.86 -17.47 4.01
CA ALA A 331 9.54 -18.27 5.18
C ALA A 331 10.63 -19.33 5.44
N GLN A 332 11.07 -20.03 4.38
CA GLN A 332 12.12 -21.04 4.46
C GLN A 332 13.47 -20.46 4.91
N GLU A 333 13.90 -19.33 4.34
CA GLU A 333 15.13 -18.63 4.73
C GLU A 333 15.15 -18.24 6.21
N LYS A 334 13.97 -17.94 6.77
CA LYS A 334 13.78 -17.59 8.19
C LYS A 334 13.41 -18.79 9.07
N ASN A 335 13.46 -20.01 8.54
CA ASN A 335 13.09 -21.26 9.23
C ASN A 335 11.66 -21.23 9.83
N ILE A 336 10.71 -20.64 9.10
CA ILE A 336 9.29 -20.58 9.47
C ILE A 336 8.53 -21.65 8.68
N ALA A 337 7.72 -22.44 9.39
CA ALA A 337 6.87 -23.42 8.75
C ALA A 337 5.81 -22.74 7.86
N VAL A 338 5.73 -23.18 6.60
CA VAL A 338 4.64 -22.84 5.68
C VAL A 338 3.57 -23.91 5.79
N ILE A 339 2.33 -23.49 6.06
CA ILE A 339 1.20 -24.38 6.25
C ILE A 339 0.20 -24.15 5.11
N GLU A 340 -0.13 -25.21 4.39
CA GLU A 340 -1.22 -25.18 3.43
C GLU A 340 -2.57 -25.23 4.16
N ALA A 341 -3.36 -24.17 4.02
CA ALA A 341 -4.63 -23.97 4.74
C ALA A 341 -5.86 -24.02 3.82
N GLY A 342 -5.67 -24.13 2.50
CA GLY A 342 -6.75 -24.31 1.53
C GLY A 342 -7.89 -23.30 1.70
N GLN A 343 -9.12 -23.80 1.68
CA GLN A 343 -10.34 -23.00 1.78
C GLN A 343 -10.50 -22.25 3.10
N ALA A 344 -9.72 -22.59 4.14
CA ALA A 344 -9.77 -21.86 5.41
C ALA A 344 -9.28 -20.40 5.28
N LEU A 345 -8.56 -20.06 4.20
CA LEU A 345 -8.13 -18.68 3.92
C LEU A 345 -9.18 -17.86 3.16
N GLY A 346 -10.35 -18.44 2.84
CA GLY A 346 -11.42 -17.77 2.12
C GLY A 346 -10.93 -17.22 0.80
N GLN A 347 -10.95 -15.90 0.62
CA GLN A 347 -10.52 -15.19 -0.58
C GLN A 347 -9.02 -14.87 -0.64
N TYR A 348 -8.27 -15.01 0.46
CA TYR A 348 -6.84 -14.75 0.46
C TYR A 348 -6.03 -15.95 -0.05
N ARG A 349 -4.96 -15.67 -0.80
CA ARG A 349 -3.94 -16.66 -1.19
C ARG A 349 -2.95 -16.91 -0.06
N ALA A 350 -2.70 -15.90 0.78
CA ALA A 350 -1.79 -16.05 1.91
C ALA A 350 -2.17 -15.21 3.13
N VAL A 351 -1.74 -15.68 4.30
CA VAL A 351 -1.84 -14.98 5.57
C VAL A 351 -0.55 -15.22 6.37
N THR A 352 0.06 -14.15 6.89
CA THR A 352 1.12 -14.28 7.91
C THR A 352 0.58 -13.91 9.28
N ILE A 353 0.88 -14.72 10.28
CA ILE A 353 0.62 -14.44 11.69
C ILE A 353 1.92 -13.97 12.33
N ILE A 354 1.90 -12.81 12.99
CA ILE A 354 3.04 -12.26 13.73
C ILE A 354 3.14 -12.94 15.10
N LYS A 355 4.35 -13.27 15.54
CA LYS A 355 4.65 -13.92 16.83
C LYS A 355 4.25 -13.05 18.01
N LYS A 356 3.74 -13.66 19.08
CA LYS A 356 3.58 -12.96 20.36
C LYS A 356 4.93 -12.92 21.06
N VAL A 357 5.48 -11.72 21.23
CA VAL A 357 6.70 -11.49 22.02
C VAL A 357 6.25 -11.15 23.44
N LYS A 358 6.94 -11.71 24.43
CA LYS A 358 6.59 -11.54 25.85
C LYS A 358 6.96 -10.16 26.37
#